data_AF-A0A959V2J0-F1
#
_entry.id   AF-A0A959V2J0-F1
#
_cell.length_a   1.000
_cell.length_b   1.000
_cell.length_c   1.000
_cell.angle_alpha   90.00
_cell.angle_beta   90.00
_cell.angle_gamma   90.00
#
_symmetry.space_group_name_H-M   'P 1'
#
loop_
_entity.id
_entity.type
_entity.pdbx_description
1 polymer ?
#
loop_
_entity_poly.entity_id
_entity_poly.type
_entity_poly.pdbx_seq_one_letter_code
_entity_poly.pdbx_strand_id
1 'polypeptide(L)'
;MQGVGYPNPNFSHFRSTDIWETGADSNMVLDSGWLGRYLNMEYPNYPVGYPNTDVPDPLAIRIGGPVNLGLQHMGVNMGVAINNTDDPLNLVGSIYQDPVTADCKGEKLDFVRTVQRQTDEYGDVIEAAANAGCSMSSMYPTGNQPGAQLGQALKIVAQLICGGLKTRIYWVSDTGFDTHAQQVVDNDHTQGMHADLLQGVSDAIRAFQDDLEQIGIEDQVLGMTFSEFGRRIYSNSSGGTDHGSSLPMFLFGTQVIPGMLGTNPQIDPNSTQSTNLPMQYDFRSVYASVLKDWFCLDTVDVDTVLLNTFQPLTLVDPTGCLSSSVHELNQAAGTSLLDVYPNPFVERTTLRFTSGGGRVLIQLF
;
A
#
# COMPACT_ATOMS: atom_id res chain seq x y z
N MET A 1 -4.54 2.24 17.55
CA MET A 1 -5.67 3.18 17.52
C MET A 1 -6.97 2.46 17.82
N GLN A 2 -7.95 3.14 18.42
CA GLN A 2 -9.25 2.57 18.76
C GLN A 2 -10.40 3.21 17.95
N GLY A 3 -11.45 2.42 17.68
CA GLY A 3 -12.70 2.94 17.11
C GLY A 3 -12.55 3.51 15.71
N VAL A 4 -11.70 2.93 14.86
CA VAL A 4 -11.52 3.39 13.48
C VAL A 4 -12.61 2.80 12.60
N GLY A 5 -13.21 3.60 11.72
CA GLY A 5 -14.25 3.16 10.80
C GLY A 5 -14.54 4.21 9.73
N TYR A 6 -15.77 4.20 9.21
CA TYR A 6 -16.26 5.24 8.30
C TYR A 6 -17.78 5.46 8.48
N PRO A 7 -18.32 6.65 8.11
CA PRO A 7 -19.76 6.91 8.16
C PRO A 7 -20.55 5.96 7.26
N ASN A 8 -21.75 5.56 7.69
CA ASN A 8 -22.66 4.70 6.91
C ASN A 8 -21.99 3.38 6.43
N PRO A 9 -21.55 2.51 7.35
CA PRO A 9 -20.89 1.25 7.01
C PRO A 9 -21.72 0.36 6.08
N ASN A 10 -21.08 -0.23 5.07
CA ASN A 10 -21.78 -1.03 4.05
C ASN A 10 -21.96 -2.51 4.45
N PHE A 11 -20.99 -3.06 5.18
CA PHE A 11 -20.93 -4.47 5.63
C PHE A 11 -20.87 -5.55 4.54
N SER A 12 -20.96 -5.22 3.25
CA SER A 12 -20.59 -6.15 2.17
C SER A 12 -19.07 -6.27 2.09
N HIS A 13 -18.53 -7.48 1.96
CA HIS A 13 -17.09 -7.68 1.75
C HIS A 13 -16.58 -6.86 0.57
N PHE A 14 -17.12 -7.10 -0.62
CA PHE A 14 -16.67 -6.42 -1.85
C PHE A 14 -16.66 -4.91 -1.69
N ARG A 15 -17.80 -4.35 -1.24
CA ARG A 15 -17.94 -2.91 -1.18
C ARG A 15 -17.14 -2.28 -0.04
N SER A 16 -17.04 -2.95 1.11
CA SER A 16 -16.26 -2.45 2.24
C SER A 16 -14.77 -2.51 1.92
N THR A 17 -14.30 -3.59 1.29
CA THR A 17 -12.92 -3.68 0.77
C THR A 17 -12.65 -2.54 -0.20
N ASP A 18 -13.52 -2.30 -1.19
CA ASP A 18 -13.36 -1.17 -2.12
C ASP A 18 -13.26 0.17 -1.38
N ILE A 19 -14.10 0.42 -0.37
CA ILE A 19 -14.06 1.66 0.43
C ILE A 19 -12.70 1.83 1.10
N TRP A 20 -12.20 0.80 1.80
CA TRP A 20 -10.91 0.86 2.49
C TRP A 20 -9.73 0.95 1.52
N GLU A 21 -9.80 0.30 0.37
CA GLU A 21 -8.74 0.32 -0.65
C GLU A 21 -8.71 1.62 -1.47
N THR A 22 -9.85 2.26 -1.67
CA THR A 22 -9.95 3.49 -2.49
C THR A 22 -10.01 4.77 -1.67
N GLY A 23 -10.38 4.70 -0.39
CA GLY A 23 -10.70 5.88 0.42
C GLY A 23 -12.06 6.52 0.07
N ALA A 24 -12.93 5.82 -0.68
CA ALA A 24 -14.22 6.35 -1.10
C ALA A 24 -15.21 6.54 0.07
N ASP A 25 -16.15 7.46 -0.08
CA ASP A 25 -17.37 7.45 0.75
C ASP A 25 -18.26 6.24 0.42
N SER A 26 -19.10 5.81 1.36
CA SER A 26 -19.95 4.63 1.23
C SER A 26 -20.86 4.63 0.00
N ASN A 27 -21.26 5.82 -0.47
CA ASN A 27 -22.13 6.02 -1.63
C ASN A 27 -21.37 6.25 -2.96
N MET A 28 -20.03 6.16 -2.97
CA MET A 28 -19.21 6.42 -4.16
C MET A 28 -18.37 5.21 -4.57
N VAL A 29 -18.48 4.77 -5.81
CA VAL A 29 -17.56 3.76 -6.38
C VAL A 29 -16.43 4.49 -7.10
N LEU A 30 -15.19 4.12 -6.80
CA LEU A 30 -13.99 4.69 -7.41
C LEU A 30 -13.20 3.59 -8.11
N ASP A 31 -12.65 3.89 -9.28
CA ASP A 31 -11.82 2.98 -10.08
C ASP A 31 -10.31 3.19 -9.81
N SER A 32 -9.97 3.81 -8.67
CA SER A 32 -8.59 4.03 -8.26
C SER A 32 -8.43 3.85 -6.75
N GLY A 33 -7.38 3.14 -6.36
CA GLY A 33 -6.92 3.01 -4.99
C GLY A 33 -6.25 4.28 -4.49
N TRP A 34 -6.24 4.50 -3.18
CA TRP A 34 -5.56 5.68 -2.62
C TRP A 34 -4.04 5.62 -2.82
N LEU A 35 -3.42 4.43 -2.64
CA LEU A 35 -2.00 4.24 -2.96
C LEU A 35 -1.74 4.29 -4.46
N GLY A 36 -2.66 3.78 -5.29
CA GLY A 36 -2.58 3.93 -6.73
C GLY A 36 -2.57 5.41 -7.17
N ARG A 37 -3.43 6.26 -6.59
CA ARG A 37 -3.42 7.71 -6.85
C ARG A 37 -2.13 8.38 -6.37
N TYR A 38 -1.63 8.02 -5.19
CA TYR A 38 -0.33 8.50 -4.71
C TYR A 38 0.81 8.12 -5.67
N LEU A 39 0.91 6.85 -6.06
CA LEU A 39 1.93 6.40 -6.99
C LEU A 39 1.82 7.06 -8.36
N ASN A 40 0.60 7.30 -8.86
CA ASN A 40 0.41 8.02 -10.11
C ASN A 40 0.80 9.50 -10.00
N MET A 41 0.58 10.13 -8.84
CA MET A 41 1.04 11.51 -8.59
C MET A 41 2.57 11.59 -8.57
N GLU A 42 3.25 10.64 -7.93
CA GLU A 42 4.71 10.56 -7.90
C GLU A 42 5.33 10.13 -9.23
N TYR A 43 4.61 9.32 -10.02
CA TYR A 43 5.13 8.71 -11.24
C TYR A 43 4.10 8.85 -12.39
N PRO A 44 3.81 10.08 -12.86
CA PRO A 44 2.67 10.37 -13.75
C PRO A 44 2.76 9.74 -15.14
N ASN A 45 3.96 9.33 -15.56
CA ASN A 45 4.16 8.65 -16.84
C ASN A 45 4.05 7.12 -16.73
N TYR A 46 4.00 6.55 -15.53
CA TYR A 46 3.88 5.10 -15.36
C TYR A 46 2.60 4.56 -16.04
N PRO A 47 2.65 3.44 -16.78
CA PRO A 47 3.77 2.52 -16.96
C PRO A 47 4.76 2.91 -18.08
N VAL A 48 4.46 3.95 -18.86
CA VAL A 48 5.26 4.33 -20.02
C VAL A 48 6.62 4.88 -19.58
N GLY A 49 7.70 4.24 -20.03
CA GLY A 49 9.06 4.62 -19.67
C GLY A 49 9.52 4.10 -18.30
N TYR A 50 8.86 3.07 -17.77
CA TYR A 50 9.26 2.37 -16.55
C TYR A 50 9.40 0.85 -16.81
N PRO A 51 10.26 0.15 -16.07
CA PRO A 51 11.32 0.72 -15.23
C PRO A 51 12.32 1.54 -16.07
N ASN A 52 13.12 2.37 -15.40
CA ASN A 52 14.18 3.14 -16.04
C ASN A 52 15.39 3.26 -15.11
N THR A 53 16.44 3.97 -15.54
CA THR A 53 17.70 4.09 -14.78
C THR A 53 17.53 4.76 -13.41
N ASP A 54 16.55 5.66 -13.26
CA ASP A 54 16.30 6.39 -12.02
C ASP A 54 15.33 5.63 -11.11
N VAL A 55 14.41 4.87 -11.70
CA VAL A 55 13.39 4.05 -11.02
C VAL A 55 13.41 2.62 -11.59
N PRO A 56 14.43 1.81 -11.22
CA PRO A 56 14.56 0.45 -11.72
C PRO A 56 13.65 -0.55 -10.99
N ASP A 57 13.24 -0.23 -9.77
CA ASP A 57 12.52 -1.15 -8.89
C ASP A 57 11.00 -0.96 -9.01
N PRO A 58 10.18 -1.99 -8.73
CA PRO A 58 8.73 -1.86 -8.72
C PRO A 58 8.28 -0.80 -7.73
N LEU A 59 7.29 0.02 -8.11
CA LEU A 59 6.77 1.08 -7.24
C LEU A 59 6.09 0.50 -5.98
N ALA A 60 5.38 -0.61 -6.14
CA ALA A 60 4.75 -1.36 -5.08
C ALA A 60 4.79 -2.87 -5.37
N ILE A 61 4.79 -3.69 -4.32
CA ILE A 61 4.72 -5.15 -4.40
C ILE A 61 3.58 -5.67 -3.52
N ARG A 62 2.69 -6.47 -4.11
CA ARG A 62 1.71 -7.28 -3.40
C ARG A 62 2.27 -8.69 -3.20
N ILE A 63 2.24 -9.21 -1.97
CA ILE A 63 2.73 -10.56 -1.65
C ILE A 63 1.56 -11.44 -1.23
N GLY A 64 1.50 -12.66 -1.78
CA GLY A 64 0.49 -13.66 -1.46
C GLY A 64 -0.85 -13.46 -2.17
N GLY A 65 -0.85 -12.75 -3.31
CA GLY A 65 -2.07 -12.57 -4.12
C GLY A 65 -1.90 -11.55 -5.25
N PRO A 66 -2.92 -11.41 -6.12
CA PRO A 66 -2.90 -10.46 -7.22
C PRO A 66 -2.98 -9.01 -6.71
N VAL A 67 -2.52 -8.07 -7.54
CA VAL A 67 -2.65 -6.62 -7.29
C VAL A 67 -4.13 -6.25 -7.11
N ASN A 68 -4.44 -5.65 -5.98
CA ASN A 68 -5.78 -5.22 -5.58
C ASN A 68 -6.06 -3.77 -6.00
N LEU A 69 -7.32 -3.32 -5.84
CA LEU A 69 -7.77 -2.00 -6.28
C LEU A 69 -6.99 -0.88 -5.57
N GLY A 70 -6.57 -1.10 -4.32
CA GLY A 70 -5.76 -0.17 -3.54
C GLY A 70 -4.47 0.29 -4.22
N LEU A 71 -3.88 -0.57 -5.06
CA LEU A 71 -2.65 -0.32 -5.81
C LEU A 71 -2.91 -0.02 -7.31
N GLN A 72 -4.14 0.33 -7.68
CA GLN A 72 -4.50 0.66 -9.06
C GLN A 72 -4.85 2.13 -9.24
N HIS A 73 -4.55 2.69 -10.40
CA HIS A 73 -5.02 4.00 -10.82
C HIS A 73 -5.72 3.91 -12.17
N MET A 74 -7.05 4.08 -12.20
CA MET A 74 -7.84 4.09 -13.44
C MET A 74 -7.61 2.84 -14.30
N GLY A 75 -7.51 1.67 -13.66
CA GLY A 75 -7.24 0.38 -14.31
C GLY A 75 -5.76 0.08 -14.63
N VAL A 76 -4.84 0.99 -14.32
CA VAL A 76 -3.39 0.74 -14.38
C VAL A 76 -2.93 0.13 -13.06
N ASN A 77 -2.28 -1.04 -13.12
CA ASN A 77 -1.63 -1.67 -11.97
C ASN A 77 -0.34 -0.93 -11.62
N MET A 78 -0.32 -0.19 -10.52
CA MET A 78 0.84 0.59 -10.07
C MET A 78 1.84 -0.25 -9.26
N GLY A 79 1.65 -1.57 -9.20
CA GLY A 79 2.54 -2.49 -8.52
C GLY A 79 2.59 -3.84 -9.21
N VAL A 80 3.46 -4.71 -8.72
CA VAL A 80 3.62 -6.10 -9.17
C VAL A 80 3.19 -7.07 -8.08
N ALA A 81 2.87 -8.30 -8.47
CA ALA A 81 2.42 -9.33 -7.54
C ALA A 81 3.40 -10.50 -7.46
N ILE A 82 3.83 -10.84 -6.25
CA ILE A 82 4.41 -12.14 -5.91
C ILE A 82 3.23 -13.01 -5.46
N ASN A 83 2.69 -13.79 -6.38
CA ASN A 83 1.43 -14.52 -6.17
C ASN A 83 1.54 -15.62 -5.12
N ASN A 84 2.71 -16.24 -4.99
CA ASN A 84 2.95 -17.31 -4.04
C ASN A 84 4.18 -17.00 -3.18
N THR A 85 4.03 -17.13 -1.87
CA THR A 85 5.10 -16.96 -0.89
C THR A 85 6.11 -18.11 -0.88
N ASP A 86 5.78 -19.23 -1.53
CA ASP A 86 6.65 -20.40 -1.72
C ASP A 86 7.32 -20.41 -3.11
N ASP A 87 7.11 -19.37 -3.93
CA ASP A 87 7.72 -19.29 -5.26
C ASP A 87 9.25 -19.14 -5.13
N PRO A 88 10.06 -19.94 -5.84
CA PRO A 88 11.51 -19.73 -5.90
C PRO A 88 11.95 -18.40 -6.56
N LEU A 89 11.00 -17.53 -6.96
CA LEU A 89 11.23 -16.21 -7.58
C LEU A 89 12.04 -16.32 -8.88
N ASN A 90 11.70 -17.27 -9.76
CA ASN A 90 12.30 -17.40 -11.09
C ASN A 90 11.34 -16.83 -12.15
N LEU A 91 11.54 -15.57 -12.53
CA LEU A 91 10.59 -14.77 -13.32
C LEU A 91 11.03 -14.51 -14.77
N VAL A 92 11.81 -15.43 -15.37
CA VAL A 92 12.35 -15.23 -16.73
C VAL A 92 11.27 -15.29 -17.82
N GLY A 93 11.04 -14.17 -18.51
CA GLY A 93 10.15 -14.06 -19.67
C GLY A 93 10.86 -13.67 -20.98
N SER A 94 10.23 -13.96 -22.11
CA SER A 94 10.75 -13.62 -23.45
C SER A 94 10.22 -12.25 -23.90
N ILE A 95 11.13 -11.30 -24.13
CA ILE A 95 10.79 -9.94 -24.58
C ILE A 95 10.35 -9.96 -26.06
N TYR A 96 9.08 -9.63 -26.33
CA TYR A 96 8.61 -9.37 -27.69
C TYR A 96 9.04 -7.97 -28.16
N GLN A 97 9.73 -7.89 -29.32
CA GLN A 97 10.18 -6.62 -29.92
C GLN A 97 9.53 -6.27 -31.26
N ASP A 98 8.57 -7.06 -31.74
CA ASP A 98 7.93 -6.80 -33.03
C ASP A 98 7.13 -5.47 -33.02
N PRO A 99 7.15 -4.68 -34.11
CA PRO A 99 6.42 -3.43 -34.17
C PRO A 99 4.90 -3.65 -34.07
N VAL A 100 4.21 -2.74 -33.39
CA VAL A 100 2.74 -2.68 -33.37
C VAL A 100 2.21 -1.84 -34.54
N THR A 101 0.98 -2.12 -34.97
CA THR A 101 0.28 -1.30 -35.96
C THR A 101 -0.23 0.00 -35.33
N ALA A 102 -0.27 1.11 -36.08
CA ALA A 102 -0.84 2.38 -35.61
C ALA A 102 -2.39 2.38 -35.68
N ASP A 103 -3.01 1.37 -35.07
CA ASP A 103 -4.47 1.22 -34.96
C ASP A 103 -4.88 0.82 -33.53
N CYS A 104 -6.17 0.85 -33.22
CA CYS A 104 -6.69 0.53 -31.88
C CYS A 104 -6.26 -0.88 -31.38
N LYS A 105 -6.05 -1.83 -32.30
CA LYS A 105 -5.55 -3.16 -31.95
C LYS A 105 -4.08 -3.13 -31.57
N GLY A 106 -3.27 -2.38 -32.34
CA GLY A 106 -1.87 -2.18 -32.05
C GLY A 106 -1.63 -1.39 -30.75
N GLU A 107 -2.44 -0.39 -30.43
CA GLU A 107 -2.38 0.32 -29.13
C GLU A 107 -2.65 -0.62 -27.94
N LYS A 108 -3.68 -1.46 -28.02
CA LYS A 108 -3.98 -2.47 -26.99
C LYS A 108 -2.87 -3.51 -26.87
N LEU A 109 -2.33 -3.94 -28.00
CA LEU A 109 -1.20 -4.88 -28.04
C LEU A 109 0.07 -4.26 -27.44
N ASP A 110 0.32 -2.97 -27.69
CA ASP A 110 1.45 -2.24 -27.14
C ASP A 110 1.35 -2.11 -25.62
N PHE A 111 0.15 -1.83 -25.09
CA PHE A 111 -0.10 -1.81 -23.65
C PHE A 111 0.18 -3.18 -23.02
N VAL A 112 -0.38 -4.27 -23.58
CA VAL A 112 -0.15 -5.64 -23.07
C VAL A 112 1.34 -5.99 -23.09
N ARG A 113 2.04 -5.66 -24.17
CA ARG A 113 3.49 -5.91 -24.29
C ARG A 113 4.31 -5.05 -23.33
N THR A 114 3.89 -3.82 -23.08
CA THR A 114 4.53 -2.94 -22.08
C THR A 114 4.41 -3.54 -20.68
N VAL A 115 3.21 -3.97 -20.28
CA VAL A 115 3.01 -4.66 -18.99
C VAL A 115 3.83 -5.94 -18.90
N GLN A 116 3.91 -6.73 -19.99
CA GLN A 116 4.74 -7.94 -20.01
C GLN A 116 6.22 -7.63 -19.82
N ARG A 117 6.80 -6.68 -20.59
CA ARG A 117 8.21 -6.28 -20.44
C ARG A 117 8.53 -5.80 -19.04
N GLN A 118 7.64 -4.98 -18.46
CA GLN A 118 7.79 -4.54 -17.08
C GLN A 118 7.77 -5.70 -16.11
N THR A 119 6.89 -6.68 -16.31
CA THR A 119 6.82 -7.86 -15.44
C THR A 119 8.13 -8.65 -15.50
N ASP A 120 8.71 -8.81 -16.69
CA ASP A 120 9.98 -9.51 -16.88
C ASP A 120 11.14 -8.74 -16.22
N GLU A 121 11.26 -7.43 -16.48
CA GLU A 121 12.32 -6.58 -15.91
C GLU A 121 12.20 -6.42 -14.38
N TYR A 122 10.98 -6.27 -13.87
CA TYR A 122 10.73 -6.28 -12.43
C TYR A 122 11.01 -7.65 -11.80
N GLY A 123 10.76 -8.72 -12.54
CA GLY A 123 11.11 -10.06 -12.13
C GLY A 123 12.61 -10.23 -11.87
N ASP A 124 13.43 -9.74 -12.80
CA ASP A 124 14.89 -9.80 -12.69
C ASP A 124 15.41 -9.03 -11.45
N VAL A 125 14.90 -7.82 -11.18
CA VAL A 125 15.35 -7.03 -10.01
C VAL A 125 14.82 -7.58 -8.69
N ILE A 126 13.61 -8.14 -8.67
CA ILE A 126 13.06 -8.84 -7.48
C ILE A 126 13.89 -10.09 -7.19
N GLU A 127 14.20 -10.89 -8.19
CA GLU A 127 15.03 -12.09 -8.05
C GLU A 127 16.44 -11.73 -7.56
N ALA A 128 17.05 -10.69 -8.13
CA ALA A 128 18.35 -10.19 -7.69
C ALA A 128 18.34 -9.74 -6.23
N ALA A 129 17.32 -8.97 -5.82
CA ALA A 129 17.15 -8.53 -4.44
C ALA A 129 16.89 -9.71 -3.51
N ALA A 130 16.06 -10.68 -3.89
CA ALA A 130 15.81 -11.87 -3.09
C ALA A 130 17.08 -12.71 -2.90
N ASN A 131 17.89 -12.89 -3.95
CA ASN A 131 19.15 -13.63 -3.88
C ASN A 131 20.21 -12.94 -3.01
N ALA A 132 20.26 -11.61 -3.05
CA ALA A 132 21.14 -10.81 -2.19
C ALA A 132 20.59 -10.60 -0.77
N GLY A 133 19.29 -10.82 -0.59
CA GLY A 133 18.53 -10.47 0.60
C GLY A 133 18.92 -11.26 1.83
N CYS A 134 18.48 -10.76 2.98
CA CYS A 134 18.73 -11.36 4.27
C CYS A 134 17.48 -11.37 5.14
N SER A 135 17.37 -12.39 5.99
CA SER A 135 16.41 -12.47 7.08
C SER A 135 17.09 -13.23 8.21
N MET A 136 17.20 -12.57 9.35
CA MET A 136 17.98 -12.95 10.53
C MET A 136 17.09 -13.47 11.66
N SER A 137 15.82 -13.03 11.74
CA SER A 137 14.92 -13.46 12.80
C SER A 137 14.59 -14.95 12.73
N SER A 138 14.79 -15.65 13.84
CA SER A 138 14.31 -17.03 14.03
C SER A 138 12.88 -17.09 14.58
N MET A 139 12.19 -15.95 14.71
CA MET A 139 10.90 -15.86 15.41
C MET A 139 9.69 -16.04 14.48
N TYR A 140 9.88 -16.05 13.16
CA TYR A 140 8.76 -16.21 12.23
C TYR A 140 7.99 -17.51 12.48
N PRO A 141 6.66 -17.46 12.56
CA PRO A 141 5.83 -18.66 12.64
C PRO A 141 5.99 -19.52 11.37
N THR A 142 5.97 -20.83 11.53
CA THR A 142 6.18 -21.82 10.46
C THR A 142 5.16 -22.95 10.49
N GLY A 143 4.98 -23.62 9.35
CA GLY A 143 4.08 -24.77 9.24
C GLY A 143 2.64 -24.42 9.61
N ASN A 144 2.09 -25.11 10.61
CA ASN A 144 0.72 -24.91 11.08
C ASN A 144 0.61 -23.93 12.26
N GLN A 145 1.69 -23.24 12.62
CA GLN A 145 1.63 -22.21 13.66
C GLN A 145 0.71 -21.06 13.20
N PRO A 146 -0.07 -20.45 14.11
CA PRO A 146 -0.85 -19.27 13.76
C PRO A 146 0.03 -18.18 13.15
N GLY A 147 -0.45 -17.56 12.06
CA GLY A 147 0.28 -16.51 11.36
C GLY A 147 1.44 -16.97 10.48
N ALA A 148 1.65 -18.27 10.24
CA ALA A 148 2.76 -18.74 9.40
C ALA A 148 2.76 -18.15 7.98
N GLN A 149 1.59 -17.98 7.36
CA GLN A 149 1.47 -17.36 6.03
C GLN A 149 1.82 -15.86 6.06
N LEU A 150 1.27 -15.12 7.03
CA LEU A 150 1.60 -13.70 7.22
C LEU A 150 3.09 -13.51 7.56
N GLY A 151 3.63 -14.37 8.42
CA GLY A 151 5.04 -14.39 8.80
C GLY A 151 5.95 -14.64 7.60
N GLN A 152 5.62 -15.61 6.75
CA GLN A 152 6.37 -15.86 5.52
C GLN A 152 6.29 -14.66 4.55
N ALA A 153 5.11 -14.04 4.40
CA ALA A 153 4.97 -12.85 3.56
C ALA A 153 5.82 -11.67 4.07
N LEU A 154 5.80 -11.41 5.38
CA LEU A 154 6.64 -10.39 6.02
C LEU A 154 8.13 -10.71 5.94
N LYS A 155 8.50 -12.00 6.04
CA LYS A 155 9.88 -12.45 5.83
C LYS A 155 10.39 -12.12 4.42
N ILE A 156 9.55 -12.31 3.40
CA ILE A 156 9.89 -11.90 2.01
C ILE A 156 10.08 -10.39 1.94
N VAL A 157 9.23 -9.59 2.60
CA VAL A 157 9.42 -8.12 2.68
C VAL A 157 10.79 -7.78 3.26
N ALA A 158 11.15 -8.34 4.41
CA ALA A 158 12.45 -8.10 5.05
C ALA A 158 13.61 -8.49 4.12
N GLN A 159 13.50 -9.65 3.47
CA GLN A 159 14.50 -10.15 2.52
C GLN A 159 14.68 -9.19 1.32
N LEU A 160 13.59 -8.71 0.73
CA LEU A 160 13.66 -7.81 -0.43
C LEU A 160 14.24 -6.43 -0.06
N ILE A 161 13.84 -5.87 1.09
CA ILE A 161 14.40 -4.59 1.56
C ILE A 161 15.89 -4.76 1.89
N CYS A 162 16.28 -5.81 2.60
CA CYS A 162 17.69 -6.09 2.87
C CYS A 162 18.50 -6.30 1.58
N GLY A 163 17.89 -6.93 0.56
CA GLY A 163 18.47 -7.13 -0.76
C GLY A 163 18.70 -5.85 -1.56
N GLY A 164 18.28 -4.70 -1.04
CA GLY A 164 18.50 -3.37 -1.62
C GLY A 164 17.35 -2.88 -2.51
N LEU A 165 16.20 -3.55 -2.51
CA LEU A 165 15.05 -3.14 -3.30
C LEU A 165 14.46 -1.84 -2.74
N LYS A 166 14.34 -0.81 -3.59
CA LYS A 166 13.83 0.53 -3.20
C LYS A 166 12.33 0.69 -3.41
N THR A 167 11.60 -0.41 -3.54
CA THR A 167 10.13 -0.44 -3.59
C THR A 167 9.55 0.29 -2.37
N ARG A 168 8.61 1.20 -2.61
CA ARG A 168 8.06 2.09 -1.56
C ARG A 168 6.95 1.45 -0.73
N ILE A 169 6.19 0.54 -1.32
CA ILE A 169 4.98 -0.02 -0.72
C ILE A 169 5.00 -1.54 -0.85
N TYR A 170 4.89 -2.22 0.28
CA TYR A 170 4.64 -3.66 0.35
C TYR A 170 3.26 -3.90 0.92
N TRP A 171 2.46 -4.69 0.23
CA TRP A 171 1.11 -5.05 0.65
C TRP A 171 1.03 -6.55 0.92
N VAL A 172 0.78 -6.89 2.19
CA VAL A 172 0.54 -8.26 2.65
C VAL A 172 -0.90 -8.41 3.13
N SER A 173 -1.42 -9.62 3.20
CA SER A 173 -2.73 -9.85 3.81
C SER A 173 -2.73 -11.16 4.56
N ASP A 174 -3.57 -11.17 5.59
CA ASP A 174 -3.94 -12.37 6.31
C ASP A 174 -5.46 -12.56 6.17
N THR A 175 -5.92 -13.79 6.25
CA THR A 175 -7.33 -14.14 5.97
C THR A 175 -7.92 -14.97 7.11
N GLY A 176 -9.22 -15.29 7.03
CA GLY A 176 -9.88 -16.14 8.02
C GLY A 176 -10.56 -15.40 9.17
N PHE A 177 -10.47 -14.07 9.23
CA PHE A 177 -11.09 -13.24 10.28
C PHE A 177 -12.63 -13.17 10.21
N ASP A 178 -13.24 -13.63 9.12
CA ASP A 178 -14.69 -13.60 8.93
C ASP A 178 -15.43 -14.79 9.58
N THR A 179 -15.25 -14.89 10.89
CA THR A 179 -15.75 -16.00 11.70
C THR A 179 -17.14 -15.69 12.26
N HIS A 180 -18.18 -16.21 11.62
CA HIS A 180 -19.58 -16.05 12.05
C HIS A 180 -20.07 -17.10 13.07
N ALA A 181 -19.28 -18.13 13.33
CA ALA A 181 -19.61 -19.19 14.27
C ALA A 181 -18.32 -19.71 14.92
N GLN A 182 -18.45 -20.27 16.12
CA GLN A 182 -17.36 -20.97 16.83
C GLN A 182 -16.04 -20.17 16.87
N GLN A 183 -16.14 -18.85 17.08
CA GLN A 183 -14.98 -17.95 17.14
C GLN A 183 -14.06 -18.28 18.31
N VAL A 184 -14.69 -18.69 19.40
CA VAL A 184 -14.08 -18.96 20.69
C VAL A 184 -14.42 -20.37 21.15
N VAL A 185 -13.64 -20.89 22.09
CA VAL A 185 -13.99 -22.13 22.79
C VAL A 185 -14.93 -21.81 23.95
N ASP A 186 -16.10 -22.48 24.04
CA ASP A 186 -17.19 -22.17 24.98
C ASP A 186 -16.78 -22.04 26.46
N ASN A 187 -15.74 -22.76 26.89
CA ASN A 187 -15.25 -22.74 28.27
C ASN A 187 -14.01 -21.87 28.50
N ASP A 188 -13.41 -21.34 27.43
CA ASP A 188 -12.26 -20.45 27.47
C ASP A 188 -12.24 -19.53 26.25
N HIS A 189 -12.79 -18.32 26.41
CA HIS A 189 -12.85 -17.33 25.34
C HIS A 189 -11.51 -16.67 25.00
N THR A 190 -10.42 -17.07 25.69
CA THR A 190 -9.06 -16.68 25.29
C THR A 190 -8.48 -17.58 24.20
N GLN A 191 -9.18 -18.67 23.86
CA GLN A 191 -8.82 -19.63 22.82
C GLN A 191 -9.88 -19.68 21.71
N GLY A 192 -9.50 -20.26 20.57
CA GLY A 192 -10.38 -20.48 19.41
C GLY A 192 -9.84 -19.80 18.16
N MET A 193 -10.54 -20.00 17.03
CA MET A 193 -10.07 -19.55 15.72
C MET A 193 -9.71 -18.06 15.69
N HIS A 194 -10.53 -17.20 16.31
CA HIS A 194 -10.24 -15.76 16.30
C HIS A 194 -9.04 -15.40 17.19
N ALA A 195 -8.85 -16.11 18.31
CA ALA A 195 -7.69 -15.92 19.18
C ALA A 195 -6.40 -16.36 18.47
N ASP A 196 -6.43 -17.50 17.75
CA ASP A 196 -5.31 -17.98 16.95
C ASP A 196 -4.93 -16.97 15.85
N LEU A 197 -5.93 -16.40 15.15
CA LEU A 197 -5.68 -15.37 14.13
C LEU A 197 -5.03 -14.11 14.71
N LEU A 198 -5.51 -13.61 15.86
CA LEU A 198 -4.91 -12.47 16.54
C LEU A 198 -3.50 -12.80 17.06
N GLN A 199 -3.27 -14.01 17.55
CA GLN A 199 -1.94 -14.50 17.89
C GLN A 199 -1.04 -14.49 16.65
N GLY A 200 -1.53 -14.96 15.51
CA GLY A 200 -0.80 -14.99 14.25
C GLY A 200 -0.34 -13.60 13.80
N VAL A 201 -1.22 -12.60 13.87
CA VAL A 201 -0.87 -11.19 13.61
C VAL A 201 0.21 -10.71 14.59
N SER A 202 0.04 -10.98 15.88
CA SER A 202 0.99 -10.56 16.91
C SER A 202 2.38 -11.20 16.72
N ASP A 203 2.43 -12.51 16.50
CA ASP A 203 3.68 -13.26 16.37
C ASP A 203 4.40 -12.92 15.06
N ALA A 204 3.67 -12.78 13.95
CA ALA A 204 4.25 -12.42 12.66
C ALA A 204 4.82 -10.98 12.66
N ILE A 205 4.09 -9.99 13.21
CA ILE A 205 4.59 -8.61 13.31
C ILE A 205 5.79 -8.55 14.26
N ARG A 206 5.75 -9.25 15.40
CA ARG A 206 6.88 -9.31 16.33
C ARG A 206 8.14 -9.86 15.65
N ALA A 207 8.00 -10.97 14.91
CA ALA A 207 9.11 -11.56 14.18
C ALA A 207 9.66 -10.61 13.10
N PHE A 208 8.78 -9.90 12.40
CA PHE A 208 9.18 -8.92 11.39
C PHE A 208 9.94 -7.74 12.00
N GLN A 209 9.48 -7.17 13.11
CA GLN A 209 10.19 -6.08 13.79
C GLN A 209 11.56 -6.53 14.32
N ASP A 210 11.63 -7.71 14.94
CA ASP A 210 12.89 -8.32 15.38
C ASP A 210 13.85 -8.54 14.20
N ASP A 211 13.33 -8.94 13.03
CA ASP A 211 14.13 -9.11 11.82
C ASP A 211 14.70 -7.78 11.32
N LEU A 212 13.86 -6.75 11.21
CA LEU A 212 14.28 -5.42 10.77
C LEU A 212 15.34 -4.81 11.70
N GLU A 213 15.18 -4.96 13.02
CA GLU A 213 16.17 -4.51 14.01
C GLU A 213 17.50 -5.26 13.87
N GLN A 214 17.46 -6.59 13.68
CA GLN A 214 18.69 -7.37 13.48
C GLN A 214 19.42 -7.03 12.18
N ILE A 215 18.68 -6.64 11.14
CA ILE A 215 19.23 -6.20 9.85
C ILE A 215 19.71 -4.74 9.93
N GLY A 216 19.15 -3.92 10.82
CA GLY A 216 19.48 -2.50 10.98
C GLY A 216 18.77 -1.59 9.98
N ILE A 217 17.53 -1.93 9.61
CA ILE A 217 16.69 -1.20 8.64
C ILE A 217 15.32 -0.81 9.18
N GLU A 218 15.08 -1.00 10.48
CA GLU A 218 13.84 -0.71 11.18
C GLU A 218 13.37 0.74 11.03
N ASP A 219 14.30 1.69 10.94
CA ASP A 219 14.03 3.11 10.73
C ASP A 219 13.49 3.45 9.33
N GLN A 220 13.59 2.50 8.39
CA GLN A 220 13.12 2.66 7.01
C GLN A 220 11.73 2.05 6.78
N VAL A 221 11.12 1.46 7.81
CA VAL A 221 9.85 0.72 7.67
C VAL A 221 8.79 1.23 8.63
N LEU A 222 7.67 1.68 8.06
CA LEU A 222 6.41 1.90 8.75
C LEU A 222 5.41 0.81 8.33
N GLY A 223 4.82 0.13 9.31
CA GLY A 223 3.73 -0.81 9.09
C GLY A 223 2.41 -0.30 9.65
N MET A 224 1.31 -0.64 8.98
CA MET A 224 -0.03 -0.45 9.49
C MET A 224 -0.97 -1.59 9.10
N THR A 225 -1.96 -1.88 9.93
CA THR A 225 -2.99 -2.89 9.67
C THR A 225 -4.34 -2.23 9.38
N PHE A 226 -5.13 -2.83 8.50
CA PHE A 226 -6.55 -2.49 8.36
C PHE A 226 -7.37 -3.72 7.95
N SER A 227 -8.68 -3.60 8.01
CA SER A 227 -9.66 -4.62 7.65
C SER A 227 -10.90 -3.94 7.08
N GLU A 228 -11.64 -4.61 6.19
CA GLU A 228 -12.84 -4.04 5.58
C GLU A 228 -13.95 -3.72 6.60
N PHE A 229 -13.95 -4.43 7.74
CA PHE A 229 -14.83 -4.16 8.89
C PHE A 229 -14.24 -4.74 10.19
N GLY A 230 -14.83 -4.29 11.31
CA GLY A 230 -14.60 -4.89 12.61
C GLY A 230 -15.55 -6.07 12.87
N ARG A 231 -15.57 -6.54 14.12
CA ARG A 231 -16.56 -7.51 14.61
C ARG A 231 -17.51 -6.82 15.60
N ARG A 232 -18.76 -7.27 15.66
CA ARG A 232 -19.72 -6.79 16.68
C ARG A 232 -19.30 -7.21 18.08
N ILE A 233 -19.71 -6.42 19.06
CA ILE A 233 -19.36 -6.61 20.48
C ILE A 233 -20.13 -7.72 21.18
N TYR A 234 -21.21 -8.22 20.57
CA TYR A 234 -22.09 -9.21 21.18
C TYR A 234 -22.13 -10.46 20.31
N SER A 235 -21.91 -11.64 20.92
CA SER A 235 -21.91 -12.92 20.23
C SER A 235 -23.30 -13.28 19.71
N ASN A 236 -23.35 -13.87 18.52
CA ASN A 236 -24.54 -14.51 17.98
C ASN A 236 -24.77 -15.89 18.62
N SER A 237 -25.90 -16.54 18.26
CA SER A 237 -26.30 -17.86 18.79
C SER A 237 -25.37 -19.02 18.40
N SER A 238 -24.42 -18.78 17.49
CA SER A 238 -23.48 -19.78 16.99
C SER A 238 -22.08 -19.63 17.60
N GLY A 239 -21.93 -18.81 18.64
CA GLY A 239 -20.63 -18.56 19.29
C GLY A 239 -19.66 -17.77 18.40
N GLY A 240 -20.17 -17.00 17.44
CA GLY A 240 -19.42 -16.05 16.63
C GLY A 240 -20.00 -14.65 16.71
N THR A 241 -19.57 -13.75 15.82
CA THR A 241 -20.03 -12.36 15.76
C THR A 241 -20.37 -12.02 14.33
N ASP A 242 -21.17 -10.98 14.11
CA ASP A 242 -21.38 -10.41 12.76
C ASP A 242 -20.40 -9.27 12.49
N HIS A 243 -20.46 -8.72 11.28
CA HIS A 243 -19.66 -7.56 10.87
C HIS A 243 -19.99 -6.33 11.73
N GLY A 244 -18.94 -5.67 12.19
CA GLY A 244 -18.96 -4.47 13.05
C GLY A 244 -18.43 -3.23 12.33
N SER A 245 -18.93 -2.06 12.72
CA SER A 245 -18.64 -0.78 12.04
C SER A 245 -17.32 -0.12 12.41
N SER A 246 -16.66 -0.58 13.48
CA SER A 246 -15.39 0.00 13.94
C SER A 246 -14.41 -1.09 14.36
N LEU A 247 -13.13 -0.84 14.17
CA LEU A 247 -12.03 -1.75 14.46
C LEU A 247 -10.82 -1.04 15.04
N PRO A 248 -9.92 -1.75 15.74
CA PRO A 248 -8.60 -1.23 16.05
C PRO A 248 -7.70 -1.28 14.81
N MET A 249 -6.91 -0.22 14.59
CA MET A 249 -5.78 -0.25 13.65
C MET A 249 -4.48 -0.22 14.45
N PHE A 250 -3.53 -1.08 14.10
CA PHE A 250 -2.18 -1.10 14.65
C PHE A 250 -1.24 -0.40 13.67
N LEU A 251 -0.38 0.47 14.21
CA LEU A 251 0.76 1.05 13.50
C LEU A 251 2.00 0.66 14.26
N PHE A 252 3.07 0.31 13.55
CA PHE A 252 4.33 -0.16 14.13
C PHE A 252 5.53 0.28 13.28
N GLY A 253 6.68 0.45 13.92
CA GLY A 253 7.88 1.06 13.34
C GLY A 253 8.48 2.09 14.30
N THR A 254 9.75 2.43 14.14
CA THR A 254 10.46 3.32 15.09
C THR A 254 9.94 4.76 15.05
N GLN A 255 9.42 5.19 13.90
CA GLN A 255 8.84 6.53 13.70
C GLN A 255 7.37 6.65 14.14
N VAL A 256 6.76 5.56 14.62
CA VAL A 256 5.39 5.61 15.17
C VAL A 256 5.40 6.24 16.55
N ILE A 257 4.52 7.22 16.78
CA ILE A 257 4.34 7.82 18.09
C ILE A 257 3.68 6.78 19.01
N PRO A 258 4.36 6.32 20.08
CA PRO A 258 3.90 5.19 20.86
C PRO A 258 2.68 5.55 21.71
N GLY A 259 1.79 4.58 21.90
CA GLY A 259 0.64 4.68 22.79
C GLY A 259 -0.67 4.26 22.14
N MET A 260 -1.77 4.72 22.74
CA MET A 260 -3.13 4.39 22.32
C MET A 260 -3.90 5.67 22.02
N LEU A 261 -4.18 5.90 20.73
CA LEU A 261 -5.08 6.97 20.31
C LEU A 261 -6.54 6.49 20.34
N GLY A 262 -7.40 7.26 21.00
CA GLY A 262 -8.82 6.96 21.22
C GLY A 262 -9.16 6.70 22.68
N THR A 263 -10.43 6.41 22.92
CA THR A 263 -10.99 6.10 24.23
C THR A 263 -11.63 4.72 24.22
N ASN A 264 -11.53 4.00 25.34
CA ASN A 264 -12.18 2.70 25.47
C ASN A 264 -13.69 2.84 25.26
N PRO A 265 -14.31 1.95 24.46
CA PRO A 265 -15.74 2.01 24.20
C PRO A 265 -16.53 1.84 25.49
N GLN A 266 -17.57 2.65 25.67
CA GLN A 266 -18.57 2.43 26.72
C GLN A 266 -19.64 1.49 26.18
N ILE A 267 -19.79 0.32 26.83
CA ILE A 267 -20.76 -0.70 26.41
C ILE A 267 -22.08 -0.45 27.12
N ASP A 268 -23.12 -0.09 26.37
CA ASP A 268 -24.48 0.06 26.91
C ASP A 268 -24.98 -1.31 27.40
N PRO A 269 -25.48 -1.44 28.64
CA PRO A 269 -26.11 -2.67 29.13
C PRO A 269 -27.28 -3.16 28.27
N ASN A 270 -27.90 -2.29 27.46
CA ASN A 270 -28.96 -2.63 26.51
C ASN A 270 -28.42 -3.03 25.13
N SER A 271 -27.11 -3.24 24.98
CA SER A 271 -26.51 -3.72 23.73
C SER A 271 -27.07 -5.08 23.34
N THR A 272 -27.21 -5.29 22.04
CA THR A 272 -27.75 -6.52 21.44
C THR A 272 -26.79 -7.06 20.38
N GLN A 273 -27.14 -8.20 19.77
CA GLN A 273 -26.42 -8.78 18.64
C GLN A 273 -26.30 -7.84 17.42
N SER A 274 -27.14 -6.80 17.31
CA SER A 274 -27.06 -5.79 16.24
C SER A 274 -26.30 -4.52 16.64
N THR A 275 -25.85 -4.42 17.88
CA THR A 275 -25.15 -3.22 18.37
C THR A 275 -23.77 -3.11 17.75
N ASN A 276 -23.50 -1.91 17.24
CA ASN A 276 -22.22 -1.50 16.69
C ASN A 276 -21.53 -0.53 17.66
N LEU A 277 -20.20 -0.57 17.70
CA LEU A 277 -19.43 0.45 18.38
C LEU A 277 -19.37 1.72 17.52
N PRO A 278 -19.53 2.90 18.13
CA PRO A 278 -19.41 4.15 17.40
C PRO A 278 -17.96 4.35 16.95
N MET A 279 -17.81 4.84 15.73
CA MET A 279 -16.53 5.31 15.22
C MET A 279 -16.06 6.54 16.02
N GLN A 280 -14.77 6.58 16.33
CA GLN A 280 -14.07 7.74 16.90
C GLN A 280 -13.24 8.47 15.85
N TYR A 281 -12.61 7.72 14.94
CA TYR A 281 -11.77 8.26 13.89
C TYR A 281 -12.15 7.67 12.54
N ASP A 282 -12.14 8.51 11.52
CA ASP A 282 -12.24 8.05 10.15
C ASP A 282 -10.95 7.36 9.73
N PHE A 283 -11.02 6.22 9.05
CA PHE A 283 -9.83 5.54 8.55
C PHE A 283 -9.03 6.40 7.57
N ARG A 284 -9.69 7.29 6.83
CA ARG A 284 -9.05 8.19 5.87
C ARG A 284 -8.18 9.24 6.58
N SER A 285 -8.48 9.57 7.84
CA SER A 285 -7.58 10.35 8.69
C SER A 285 -6.28 9.60 9.00
N VAL A 286 -6.31 8.27 9.10
CA VAL A 286 -5.08 7.47 9.25
C VAL A 286 -4.26 7.54 7.97
N TYR A 287 -4.90 7.36 6.81
CA TYR A 287 -4.23 7.46 5.52
C TYR A 287 -3.64 8.85 5.29
N ALA A 288 -4.38 9.92 5.63
CA ALA A 288 -3.90 11.29 5.56
C ALA A 288 -2.64 11.50 6.42
N SER A 289 -2.59 10.90 7.61
CA SER A 289 -1.43 10.97 8.50
C SER A 289 -0.22 10.27 7.91
N VAL A 290 -0.40 9.08 7.33
CA VAL A 290 0.69 8.33 6.69
C VAL A 290 1.20 9.06 5.45
N LEU A 291 0.31 9.54 4.58
CA LEU A 291 0.69 10.33 3.41
C LEU A 291 1.46 11.59 3.80
N LYS A 292 0.99 12.29 4.83
CA LYS A 292 1.62 13.54 5.27
C LYS A 292 2.95 13.33 6.00
N ASP A 293 2.98 12.46 7.00
CA ASP A 293 4.09 12.42 7.96
C ASP A 293 5.09 11.29 7.67
N TRP A 294 4.73 10.28 6.86
CA TRP A 294 5.65 9.23 6.40
C TRP A 294 6.08 9.42 4.93
N PHE A 295 5.13 9.71 4.04
CA PHE A 295 5.44 10.00 2.64
C PHE A 295 5.77 11.48 2.38
N CYS A 296 5.62 12.34 3.39
CA CYS A 296 6.05 13.74 3.36
C CYS A 296 5.31 14.60 2.32
N LEU A 297 4.05 14.27 2.04
CA LEU A 297 3.20 15.07 1.17
C LEU A 297 2.73 16.34 1.88
N ASP A 298 2.63 17.42 1.12
CA ASP A 298 1.93 18.60 1.61
C ASP A 298 0.42 18.35 1.71
N THR A 299 -0.31 19.28 2.35
CA THR A 299 -1.75 19.08 2.56
C THR A 299 -2.56 19.09 1.26
N VAL A 300 -2.13 19.82 0.23
CA VAL A 300 -2.82 19.89 -1.05
C VAL A 300 -2.69 18.55 -1.78
N ASP A 301 -1.51 17.95 -1.73
CA ASP A 301 -1.25 16.64 -2.33
C ASP A 301 -1.99 15.53 -1.58
N VAL A 302 -1.99 15.56 -0.24
CA VAL A 302 -2.79 14.63 0.58
C VAL A 302 -4.27 14.70 0.19
N ASP A 303 -4.84 15.90 0.11
CA ASP A 303 -6.25 16.09 -0.24
C ASP A 303 -6.55 15.65 -1.68
N THR A 304 -5.59 15.83 -2.59
CA THR A 304 -5.68 15.36 -3.98
C THR A 304 -5.64 13.84 -4.06
N VAL A 305 -4.76 13.18 -3.29
CA VAL A 305 -4.70 11.72 -3.20
C VAL A 305 -5.96 11.15 -2.54
N LEU A 306 -6.52 11.80 -1.52
CA LEU A 306 -7.70 11.28 -0.82
C LEU A 306 -9.03 11.76 -1.40
N LEU A 307 -8.99 12.65 -2.41
CA LEU A 307 -10.13 13.27 -3.08
C LEU A 307 -11.03 14.09 -2.14
N ASN A 308 -10.56 14.37 -0.92
CA ASN A 308 -11.23 15.13 0.11
C ASN A 308 -10.23 15.46 1.23
N THR A 309 -10.57 16.42 2.09
CA THR A 309 -9.76 16.80 3.24
C THR A 309 -10.14 15.96 4.46
N PHE A 310 -9.15 15.25 5.02
CA PHE A 310 -9.29 14.52 6.28
C PHE A 310 -8.30 15.05 7.30
N GLN A 311 -8.75 15.19 8.55
CA GLN A 311 -7.91 15.66 9.64
C GLN A 311 -6.76 14.66 9.87
N PRO A 312 -5.48 15.05 9.69
CA PRO A 312 -4.37 14.20 10.07
C PRO A 312 -4.34 14.01 11.60
N LEU A 313 -3.92 12.83 12.00
CA LEU A 313 -3.78 12.39 13.38
C LEU A 313 -2.29 12.34 13.74
N THR A 314 -1.98 12.57 15.01
CA THR A 314 -0.60 12.48 15.51
C THR A 314 -0.20 11.02 15.67
N LEU A 315 0.25 10.39 14.58
CA LEU A 315 0.56 8.96 14.51
C LEU A 315 2.03 8.65 14.20
N VAL A 316 2.66 9.49 13.38
CA VAL A 316 4.04 9.32 12.92
C VAL A 316 4.81 10.59 13.27
N ASP A 317 6.07 10.46 13.69
CA ASP A 317 6.93 11.61 13.96
C ASP A 317 7.33 12.29 12.63
N PRO A 318 6.90 13.54 12.37
CA PRO A 318 7.17 14.21 11.11
C PRO A 318 8.62 14.70 10.98
N THR A 319 9.46 14.58 12.02
CA THR A 319 10.87 15.02 11.96
C THR A 319 11.70 14.24 10.93
N GLY A 320 11.26 13.04 10.56
CA GLY A 320 11.86 12.25 9.47
C GLY A 320 11.57 12.80 8.07
N CYS A 321 10.62 13.73 7.93
CA CYS A 321 10.31 14.35 6.64
C CYS A 321 11.35 15.38 6.25
N LEU A 322 12.36 14.89 5.54
CA LEU A 322 13.20 15.72 4.69
C LEU A 322 12.40 15.96 3.41
N SER A 323 12.01 17.20 3.12
CA SER A 323 11.45 17.59 1.82
C SER A 323 12.40 17.10 0.73
N SER A 324 12.12 15.93 0.15
CA SER A 324 13.08 15.27 -0.71
C SER A 324 13.06 15.97 -2.06
N SER A 325 14.23 16.31 -2.59
CA SER A 325 14.37 16.84 -3.95
C SER A 325 13.78 15.91 -5.00
N VAL A 326 13.61 14.62 -4.69
CA VAL A 326 13.03 13.60 -5.58
C VAL A 326 11.54 13.84 -5.80
N HIS A 327 10.77 14.24 -4.79
CA HIS A 327 9.35 14.58 -4.95
C HIS A 327 9.17 15.79 -5.87
N GLU A 328 9.96 16.86 -5.67
CA GLU A 328 9.97 18.03 -6.57
C GLU A 328 10.40 17.66 -8.01
N LEU A 329 11.39 16.77 -8.17
CA LEU A 329 11.84 16.28 -9.48
C LEU A 329 10.79 15.39 -10.17
N ASN A 330 10.08 14.57 -9.40
CA ASN A 330 9.01 13.69 -9.86
C ASN A 330 7.76 14.48 -10.26
N GLN A 331 7.34 15.49 -9.49
CA GLN A 331 6.27 16.41 -9.88
C GLN A 331 6.61 17.19 -11.16
N ALA A 332 7.90 17.44 -11.43
CA ALA A 332 8.35 18.03 -12.69
C ALA A 332 8.44 17.02 -13.85
N ALA A 333 8.37 15.70 -13.59
CA ALA A 333 8.43 14.68 -14.63
C ALA A 333 7.16 14.75 -15.50
N GLY A 334 7.34 15.08 -16.78
CA GLY A 334 6.22 15.29 -17.72
C GLY A 334 5.83 16.76 -17.90
N THR A 335 6.32 17.69 -17.07
CA THR A 335 6.31 19.10 -17.45
C THR A 335 7.33 19.33 -18.56
N SER A 336 6.89 19.79 -19.73
CA SER A 336 7.82 20.21 -20.78
C SER A 336 8.53 21.48 -20.31
N LEU A 337 9.74 21.29 -19.77
CA LEU A 337 10.60 22.41 -19.37
C LEU A 337 11.15 23.15 -20.59
N LEU A 338 11.12 22.53 -21.77
CA LEU A 338 11.58 23.09 -23.02
C LEU A 338 10.80 22.52 -24.22
N ASP A 339 9.94 23.32 -24.82
CA ASP A 339 9.30 23.02 -26.10
C ASP A 339 10.01 23.75 -27.23
N VAL A 340 10.35 23.01 -28.29
CA VAL A 340 10.99 23.56 -29.49
C VAL A 340 10.12 23.29 -30.71
N TYR A 341 9.56 24.35 -31.31
CA TYR A 341 8.71 24.21 -32.50
C TYR A 341 8.85 25.39 -33.48
N PRO A 342 8.94 25.14 -34.80
CA PRO A 342 9.07 23.84 -35.43
C PRO A 342 10.44 23.18 -35.19
N ASN A 343 10.48 21.85 -35.17
CA ASN A 343 11.70 21.04 -35.17
C ASN A 343 11.44 19.76 -36.01
N PRO A 344 12.13 19.56 -37.14
CA PRO A 344 13.20 20.38 -37.70
C PRO A 344 12.71 21.75 -38.23
N PHE A 345 13.63 22.71 -38.34
CA PHE A 345 13.37 24.05 -38.90
C PHE A 345 14.49 24.50 -39.83
N VAL A 346 14.20 25.46 -40.71
CA VAL A 346 15.16 26.00 -41.70
C VAL A 346 15.51 27.46 -41.41
N GLU A 347 14.52 28.31 -41.12
CA GLU A 347 14.74 29.75 -40.91
C GLU A 347 14.53 30.21 -39.47
N ARG A 348 13.56 29.62 -38.75
CA ARG A 348 13.26 29.99 -37.36
C ARG A 348 12.67 28.82 -36.58
N THR A 349 12.97 28.77 -35.29
CA THR A 349 12.28 27.95 -34.30
C THR A 349 11.90 28.80 -33.11
N THR A 350 10.95 28.32 -32.31
CA THR A 350 10.53 28.93 -31.05
C THR A 350 10.91 27.99 -29.93
N LEU A 351 11.71 28.47 -28.98
CA LEU A 351 11.93 27.79 -27.70
C LEU A 351 10.98 28.38 -26.66
N ARG A 352 10.13 27.55 -26.06
CA ARG A 352 9.38 27.90 -24.84
C ARG A 352 9.98 27.11 -23.70
N PHE A 353 10.24 27.76 -22.58
CA PHE A 353 10.79 27.09 -21.40
C PHE A 353 10.07 27.51 -20.13
N THR A 354 10.09 26.62 -19.14
CA THR A 354 9.55 26.86 -17.80
C THR A 354 10.69 26.79 -16.79
N SER A 355 10.72 27.70 -15.81
CA SER A 355 11.74 27.74 -14.76
C SER A 355 11.11 28.06 -13.41
N GLY A 356 11.59 27.43 -12.34
CA GLY A 356 11.20 27.70 -10.96
C GLY A 356 11.68 29.05 -10.40
N GLY A 357 12.34 29.89 -11.21
CA GLY A 357 12.91 31.18 -10.81
C GLY A 357 14.44 31.17 -10.72
N GLY A 358 15.05 32.36 -10.58
CA GLY A 358 16.52 32.53 -10.51
C GLY A 358 17.18 32.85 -11.86
N ARG A 359 18.52 32.71 -11.93
CA ARG A 359 19.28 32.99 -13.15
C ARG A 359 19.19 31.81 -14.11
N VAL A 360 18.54 32.01 -15.25
CA VAL A 360 18.43 31.01 -16.32
C VAL A 360 19.44 31.32 -17.42
N LEU A 361 20.18 30.31 -17.88
CA LEU A 361 21.08 30.38 -19.02
C LEU A 361 20.53 29.46 -20.13
N ILE A 362 20.31 30.02 -21.31
CA ILE A 362 19.92 29.27 -22.52
C ILE A 362 21.10 29.34 -23.48
N GLN A 363 21.66 28.18 -23.84
CA GLN A 363 22.75 28.05 -24.82
C GLN A 363 22.25 27.29 -26.03
N LEU A 364 22.46 27.88 -27.21
CA LEU A 364 22.17 27.28 -28.51
C LEU A 364 23.51 26.88 -29.14
N PHE A 365 23.63 25.63 -29.59
CA PHE A 365 24.84 25.07 -30.19
C PHE A 365 24.65 24.83 -31.69
#